data_AF-A0A3D1YW88-F1
#
_entry.id   AF-A0A3D1YW88-F1
#
_cell.length_a   1.000
_cell.length_b   1.000
_cell.length_c   1.000
_cell.angle_alpha   90.00
_cell.angle_beta   90.00
_cell.angle_gamma   90.00
#
_symmetry.space_group_name_H-M   'P 1'
#
loop_
_entity.id
_entity.type
_entity.pdbx_description
1 polymer ?
#
loop_
_entity_poly.entity_id
_entity_poly.type
_entity_poly.pdbx_seq_one_letter_code
_entity_poly.pdbx_strand_id
1 'polypeptide(L)'
;EPPLGLIAVNWEAVGDRRPVAAFRHELTHLLTLRACAPRCDLVPAWLNEGQGRLAEAYVQGADWRLTRVRYEASSMAQTGTLLPLSGLVTQGAWNSLTGWAGYYKYQQAARVTELLREDVGGDAPIARVYERIRRGDTIARAYEALAGRSFASFVEGLPQRLRAGSAEPGIVTLPVTPNGPGASYLLYGLTPLATVSVRVSGEAEMTDLVEVSPYGAVFEPLAGGLPRGTYRITVVDGETVLGSTVVKTSGRAGTY
;
A
#
# COMPACT_ATOMS: atom_id res chain seq x y z
N GLU A 1 5.55 0.10 -20.39
CA GLU A 1 6.93 -0.28 -20.05
C GLU A 1 7.74 -0.49 -21.32
N PRO A 2 9.07 -0.32 -21.30
CA PRO A 2 9.90 -0.68 -22.45
C PRO A 2 9.83 -2.21 -22.68
N PRO A 3 9.73 -2.66 -23.94
CA PRO A 3 9.47 -4.06 -24.31
C PRO A 3 10.65 -5.03 -24.09
N LEU A 4 11.66 -4.66 -23.31
CA LEU A 4 12.98 -5.30 -23.39
C LEU A 4 13.12 -6.60 -22.60
N GLY A 5 12.12 -7.04 -21.83
CA GLY A 5 12.27 -8.27 -21.03
C GLY A 5 13.41 -8.20 -20.01
N LEU A 6 13.82 -6.98 -19.62
CA LEU A 6 14.90 -6.71 -18.68
C LEU A 6 14.32 -6.34 -17.31
N ILE A 7 15.00 -6.77 -16.25
CA ILE A 7 14.78 -6.27 -14.88
C ILE A 7 15.79 -5.17 -14.64
N ALA A 8 15.33 -3.97 -14.30
CA ALA A 8 16.18 -2.87 -13.88
C ALA A 8 15.81 -2.47 -12.45
N VAL A 9 16.79 -2.48 -11.55
CA VAL A 9 16.60 -2.08 -10.15
C VAL A 9 17.67 -1.03 -9.83
N ASN A 10 17.24 0.11 -9.28
CA ASN A 10 18.17 1.07 -8.70
C ASN A 10 18.71 0.51 -7.38
N TRP A 11 19.85 -0.18 -7.45
CA TRP A 11 20.45 -0.85 -6.30
C TRP A 11 20.80 0.12 -5.17
N GLU A 12 21.34 1.29 -5.47
CA GLU A 12 21.66 2.32 -4.48
C GLU A 12 20.42 2.72 -3.65
N ALA A 13 19.25 2.78 -4.27
CA ALA A 13 18.02 3.15 -3.58
C ALA A 13 17.38 2.04 -2.74
N VAL A 14 17.72 0.76 -2.99
CA VAL A 14 17.01 -0.39 -2.39
C VAL A 14 17.91 -1.41 -1.68
N GLY A 15 19.23 -1.34 -1.85
CA GLY A 15 20.19 -2.35 -1.41
C GLY A 15 20.23 -2.55 0.11
N ASP A 16 19.90 -1.52 0.88
CA ASP A 16 19.90 -1.57 2.35
C ASP A 16 18.53 -1.91 2.95
N ARG A 17 17.48 -2.00 2.12
CA ARG A 17 16.13 -2.33 2.58
C ARG A 17 16.06 -3.81 2.94
N ARG A 18 15.32 -4.15 4.00
CA ARG A 18 15.12 -5.56 4.41
C ARG A 18 13.63 -5.86 4.60
N PRO A 19 13.09 -6.92 3.94
CA PRO A 19 13.71 -7.68 2.85
C PRO A 19 13.87 -6.83 1.57
N VAL A 20 14.82 -7.21 0.71
CA VAL A 20 14.97 -6.59 -0.62
C VAL A 20 13.85 -7.10 -1.53
N ALA A 21 12.73 -6.38 -1.55
CA ALA A 21 11.51 -6.79 -2.25
C ALA A 21 11.40 -6.28 -3.70
N ALA A 22 12.24 -5.28 -4.08
CA ALA A 22 12.17 -4.62 -5.39
C ALA A 22 12.34 -5.60 -6.57
N PHE A 23 13.20 -6.62 -6.44
CA PHE A 23 13.33 -7.65 -7.48
C PHE A 23 12.01 -8.39 -7.73
N ARG A 24 11.19 -8.56 -6.68
CA ARG A 24 9.92 -9.27 -6.81
C ARG A 24 8.86 -8.40 -7.49
N HIS A 25 8.91 -7.09 -7.30
CA HIS A 25 8.16 -6.09 -8.07
C HIS A 25 8.50 -6.19 -9.56
N GLU A 26 9.78 -6.02 -9.92
CA GLU A 26 10.21 -6.00 -11.32
C GLU A 26 10.00 -7.34 -12.04
N LEU A 27 10.21 -8.45 -11.35
CA LEU A 27 9.89 -9.78 -11.91
C LEU A 27 8.39 -9.93 -12.19
N THR A 28 7.52 -9.25 -11.43
CA THR A 28 6.08 -9.26 -11.67
C THR A 28 5.73 -8.53 -12.97
N HIS A 29 6.41 -7.44 -13.31
CA HIS A 29 6.23 -6.78 -14.60
C HIS A 29 6.59 -7.71 -15.78
N LEU A 30 7.69 -8.47 -15.68
CA LEU A 30 8.03 -9.46 -16.69
C LEU A 30 6.96 -10.56 -16.85
N LEU A 31 6.39 -11.03 -15.74
CA LEU A 31 5.31 -12.02 -15.78
C LEU A 31 4.03 -11.42 -16.39
N THR A 32 3.70 -10.17 -16.05
CA THR A 32 2.59 -9.44 -16.67
C THR A 32 2.76 -9.35 -18.18
N LEU A 33 3.94 -8.90 -18.65
CA LEU A 33 4.24 -8.79 -20.09
C LEU A 33 4.02 -10.11 -20.84
N ARG A 34 4.45 -11.24 -20.26
CA ARG A 34 4.22 -12.57 -20.86
C ARG A 34 2.74 -12.96 -20.84
N ALA A 35 2.00 -12.60 -19.81
CA ALA A 35 0.59 -12.96 -19.64
C ALA A 35 -0.34 -12.14 -20.56
N CYS A 36 -0.04 -10.87 -20.82
CA CYS A 36 -0.88 -9.99 -21.65
C CYS A 36 -0.51 -9.98 -23.14
N ALA A 37 0.68 -10.45 -23.53
CA ALA A 37 1.16 -10.34 -24.91
C ALA A 37 0.24 -11.05 -25.93
N PRO A 38 -0.12 -10.40 -27.05
CA PRO A 38 0.45 -9.15 -27.58
C PRO A 38 -0.27 -7.88 -27.13
N ARG A 39 -1.31 -7.98 -26.30
CA ARG A 39 -2.24 -6.89 -25.96
C ARG A 39 -1.93 -6.19 -24.64
N CYS A 40 -0.65 -6.07 -24.31
CA CYS A 40 -0.22 -5.39 -23.09
C CYS A 40 -0.55 -3.89 -23.09
N ASP A 41 -0.86 -3.30 -24.26
CA ASP A 41 -1.43 -1.96 -24.41
C ASP A 41 -2.73 -1.77 -23.62
N LEU A 42 -3.47 -2.85 -23.37
CA LEU A 42 -4.75 -2.83 -22.66
C LEU A 42 -4.63 -3.01 -21.13
N VAL A 43 -3.43 -3.27 -20.60
CA VAL A 43 -3.20 -3.38 -19.17
C VAL A 43 -3.00 -1.98 -18.59
N PRO A 44 -3.88 -1.49 -17.69
CA PRO A 44 -3.72 -0.17 -17.10
C PRO A 44 -2.53 -0.16 -16.11
N ALA A 45 -1.85 0.98 -16.01
CA ALA A 45 -0.68 1.15 -15.14
C ALA A 45 -1.00 0.83 -13.67
N TRP A 46 -2.16 1.26 -13.15
CA TRP A 46 -2.57 0.91 -11.79
C TRP A 46 -2.67 -0.61 -11.56
N LEU A 47 -3.10 -1.40 -12.55
CA LEU A 47 -3.16 -2.84 -12.38
C LEU A 47 -1.75 -3.42 -12.40
N ASN A 48 -0.92 -3.04 -13.37
CA ASN A 48 0.46 -3.52 -13.48
C ASN A 48 1.28 -3.22 -12.21
N GLU A 49 1.24 -1.98 -11.74
CA GLU A 49 2.01 -1.49 -10.59
C GLU A 49 1.41 -1.96 -9.26
N GLY A 50 0.08 -2.11 -9.20
CA GLY A 50 -0.61 -2.72 -8.07
C GLY A 50 -0.17 -4.16 -7.84
N GLN A 51 -0.01 -4.95 -8.91
CA GLN A 51 0.49 -6.33 -8.83
C GLN A 51 1.93 -6.37 -8.34
N GLY A 52 2.79 -5.49 -8.87
CA GLY A 52 4.17 -5.36 -8.42
C GLY A 52 4.24 -5.04 -6.92
N ARG A 53 3.48 -4.03 -6.48
CA ARG A 53 3.42 -3.63 -5.07
C ARG A 53 2.92 -4.75 -4.15
N LEU A 54 1.92 -5.51 -4.59
CA LEU A 54 1.47 -6.70 -3.85
C LEU A 54 2.56 -7.76 -3.80
N ALA A 55 3.27 -8.00 -4.89
CA ALA A 55 4.37 -8.96 -4.92
C ALA A 55 5.51 -8.58 -3.96
N GLU A 56 5.76 -7.29 -3.74
CA GLU A 56 6.67 -6.83 -2.68
C GLU A 56 6.14 -7.15 -1.28
N ALA A 57 4.84 -6.91 -1.08
CA ALA A 57 4.20 -6.99 0.23
C ALA A 57 4.01 -8.43 0.72
N TYR A 58 3.96 -9.40 -0.21
CA TYR A 58 3.91 -10.83 0.10
C TYR A 58 5.30 -11.49 0.27
N VAL A 59 6.40 -10.73 0.20
CA VAL A 59 7.73 -11.26 0.58
C VAL A 59 7.75 -11.53 2.08
N GLN A 60 8.26 -12.70 2.49
CA GLN A 60 8.37 -13.06 3.91
C GLN A 60 9.13 -11.98 4.70
N GLY A 61 8.54 -11.54 5.83
CA GLY A 61 9.08 -10.46 6.66
C GLY A 61 8.73 -9.05 6.17
N ALA A 62 7.93 -8.91 5.11
CA ALA A 62 7.44 -7.64 4.59
C ALA A 62 5.97 -7.36 4.97
N ASP A 63 5.39 -8.07 5.95
CA ASP A 63 3.96 -7.95 6.31
C ASP A 63 3.53 -6.52 6.63
N TRP A 64 4.45 -5.70 7.16
CA TRP A 64 4.23 -4.27 7.39
C TRP A 64 3.84 -3.51 6.11
N ARG A 65 4.26 -3.97 4.93
CA ARG A 65 3.86 -3.39 3.64
C ARG A 65 2.39 -3.63 3.35
N LEU A 66 1.88 -4.83 3.64
CA LEU A 66 0.44 -5.12 3.47
C LEU A 66 -0.41 -4.27 4.42
N THR A 67 0.06 -4.07 5.66
CA THR A 67 -0.58 -3.15 6.59
C THR A 67 -0.64 -1.74 6.00
N ARG A 68 0.46 -1.23 5.45
CA ARG A 68 0.48 0.08 4.78
C ARG A 68 -0.48 0.13 3.60
N VAL A 69 -0.41 -0.83 2.67
CA VAL A 69 -1.33 -0.93 1.52
C VAL A 69 -2.79 -0.81 1.98
N ARG A 70 -3.19 -1.58 2.99
CA ARG A 70 -4.57 -1.63 3.47
C ARG A 70 -5.01 -0.31 4.10
N TYR A 71 -4.26 0.16 5.09
CA TYR A 71 -4.70 1.28 5.94
C TYR A 71 -4.39 2.64 5.31
N GLU A 72 -3.34 2.77 4.50
CA GLU A 72 -3.08 4.00 3.73
C GLU A 72 -4.14 4.18 2.62
N ALA A 73 -4.53 3.11 1.90
CA ALA A 73 -5.62 3.20 0.93
C ALA A 73 -6.99 3.46 1.60
N SER A 74 -7.21 2.88 2.78
CA SER A 74 -8.38 3.21 3.61
C SER A 74 -8.37 4.68 4.02
N SER A 75 -7.23 5.22 4.44
CA SER A 75 -7.06 6.63 4.79
C SER A 75 -7.46 7.53 3.63
N MET A 76 -6.94 7.27 2.43
CA MET A 76 -7.30 8.02 1.23
C MET A 76 -8.81 8.02 0.97
N ALA A 77 -9.48 6.89 1.22
CA ALA A 77 -10.91 6.76 1.07
C ALA A 77 -11.71 7.51 2.14
N GLN A 78 -11.22 7.57 3.39
CA GLN A 78 -11.83 8.35 4.47
C GLN A 78 -11.69 9.85 4.23
N THR A 79 -10.52 10.30 3.78
CA THR A 79 -10.23 11.73 3.57
C THR A 79 -10.66 12.25 2.20
N GLY A 80 -11.26 11.41 1.36
CA GLY A 80 -11.70 11.80 0.01
C GLY A 80 -10.55 12.14 -0.96
N THR A 81 -9.36 11.57 -0.74
CA THR A 81 -8.14 11.86 -1.51
C THR A 81 -7.72 10.71 -2.43
N LEU A 82 -8.62 9.77 -2.73
CA LEU A 82 -8.41 8.74 -3.74
C LEU A 82 -8.09 9.36 -5.10
N LEU A 83 -7.08 8.80 -5.76
CA LEU A 83 -6.71 9.16 -7.12
C LEU A 83 -7.71 8.51 -8.10
N PRO A 84 -8.23 9.23 -9.10
CA PRO A 84 -9.14 8.65 -10.07
C PRO A 84 -8.41 7.58 -10.90
N LEU A 85 -8.96 6.36 -10.99
CA LEU A 85 -8.32 5.27 -11.75
C LEU A 85 -8.17 5.59 -13.24
N SER A 86 -9.07 6.41 -13.80
CA SER A 86 -8.96 6.91 -15.17
C SER A 86 -7.68 7.73 -15.40
N GLY A 87 -7.17 8.41 -14.37
CA GLY A 87 -5.89 9.12 -14.39
C GLY A 87 -4.67 8.22 -14.20
N LEU A 88 -4.86 6.92 -13.89
CA LEU A 88 -3.80 5.95 -13.62
C LEU A 88 -3.73 4.84 -14.68
N VAL A 89 -4.26 5.09 -15.89
CA VAL A 89 -4.31 4.09 -16.96
C VAL A 89 -2.99 4.01 -17.73
N THR A 90 -2.38 5.13 -18.08
CA THR A 90 -1.17 5.13 -18.92
C THR A 90 0.10 5.24 -18.07
N GLN A 91 1.22 4.69 -18.55
CA GLN A 91 2.50 4.84 -17.86
C GLN A 91 2.92 6.31 -17.76
N GLY A 92 2.61 7.13 -18.76
CA GLY A 92 2.92 8.56 -18.74
C GLY A 92 2.18 9.30 -17.62
N ALA A 93 0.87 9.08 -17.49
CA ALA A 93 0.07 9.66 -16.42
C ALA A 93 0.45 9.09 -15.04
N TRP A 94 0.81 7.81 -14.99
CA TRP A 94 1.37 7.22 -13.78
C TRP A 94 2.65 7.94 -13.36
N ASN A 95 3.62 8.08 -14.27
CA ASN A 95 4.93 8.64 -13.97
C ASN A 95 4.91 10.15 -13.67
N SER A 96 3.89 10.89 -14.15
CA SER A 96 3.76 12.32 -13.84
C SER A 96 3.37 12.60 -12.38
N LEU A 97 2.82 11.61 -11.68
CA LEU A 97 2.54 11.71 -10.25
C LEU A 97 3.81 11.43 -9.44
N THR A 98 4.30 12.47 -8.74
CA THR A 98 5.51 12.47 -7.91
C THR A 98 5.19 12.85 -6.46
N GLY A 99 6.20 12.91 -5.59
CA GLY A 99 6.03 13.24 -4.17
C GLY A 99 5.04 12.31 -3.47
N TRP A 100 4.17 12.88 -2.64
CA TRP A 100 3.14 12.11 -1.93
C TRP A 100 2.19 11.36 -2.86
N ALA A 101 1.71 11.99 -3.94
CA ALA A 101 0.87 11.31 -4.93
C ALA A 101 1.61 10.14 -5.61
N GLY A 102 2.89 10.33 -5.89
CA GLY A 102 3.78 9.31 -6.43
C GLY A 102 3.97 8.11 -5.49
N TYR A 103 3.88 8.31 -4.17
CA TYR A 103 3.90 7.24 -3.19
C TYR A 103 2.52 6.57 -3.04
N TYR A 104 1.46 7.34 -2.77
CA TYR A 104 0.13 6.81 -2.44
C TYR A 104 -0.58 6.14 -3.62
N LYS A 105 -0.26 6.49 -4.88
CA LYS A 105 -0.78 5.79 -6.06
C LYS A 105 -0.50 4.29 -6.02
N TYR A 106 0.64 3.85 -5.48
CA TYR A 106 0.97 2.43 -5.37
C TYR A 106 0.11 1.73 -4.32
N GLN A 107 -0.17 2.38 -3.20
CA GLN A 107 -0.96 1.80 -2.10
C GLN A 107 -2.40 1.61 -2.54
N GLN A 108 -2.97 2.64 -3.16
CA GLN A 108 -4.29 2.54 -3.76
C GLN A 108 -4.33 1.48 -4.87
N ALA A 109 -3.38 1.50 -5.81
CA ALA A 109 -3.32 0.54 -6.91
C ALA A 109 -3.25 -0.92 -6.44
N ALA A 110 -2.42 -1.18 -5.41
CA ALA A 110 -2.32 -2.50 -4.79
C ALA A 110 -3.65 -2.93 -4.18
N ARG A 111 -4.27 -2.08 -3.35
CA ARG A 111 -5.53 -2.43 -2.69
C ARG A 111 -6.68 -2.59 -3.68
N VAL A 112 -6.78 -1.74 -4.70
CA VAL A 112 -7.77 -1.88 -5.79
C VAL A 112 -7.55 -3.19 -6.55
N THR A 113 -6.29 -3.58 -6.78
CA THR A 113 -5.96 -4.87 -7.41
C THR A 113 -6.41 -6.06 -6.56
N GLU A 114 -6.25 -6.01 -5.24
CA GLU A 114 -6.80 -7.04 -4.34
C GLU A 114 -8.32 -7.12 -4.42
N LEU A 115 -9.02 -5.99 -4.37
CA LEU A 115 -10.47 -5.97 -4.49
C LEU A 115 -10.94 -6.55 -5.83
N LEU A 116 -10.22 -6.27 -6.93
CA LEU A 116 -10.50 -6.87 -8.24
C LEU A 116 -10.28 -8.39 -8.22
N ARG A 117 -9.21 -8.86 -7.57
CA ARG A 117 -8.94 -10.31 -7.40
C ARG A 117 -10.06 -11.00 -6.64
N GLU A 118 -10.50 -10.39 -5.53
CA GLU A 118 -11.60 -10.87 -4.70
C GLU A 118 -12.89 -11.02 -5.53
N ASP A 119 -13.21 -10.03 -6.37
CA ASP A 119 -14.42 -10.04 -7.19
C ASP A 119 -14.40 -11.08 -8.31
N VAL A 120 -13.24 -11.24 -8.96
CA VAL A 120 -13.07 -12.24 -10.04
C VAL A 120 -13.11 -13.66 -9.49
N GLY A 121 -12.56 -13.86 -8.29
CA GLY A 121 -12.57 -15.12 -7.56
C GLY A 121 -11.85 -16.29 -8.26
N GLY A 122 -11.94 -17.46 -7.61
CA GLY A 122 -11.27 -18.69 -8.02
C GLY A 122 -9.77 -18.71 -7.69
N ASP A 123 -9.08 -19.74 -8.17
CA ASP A 123 -7.69 -20.02 -7.77
C ASP A 123 -6.63 -19.16 -8.49
N ALA A 124 -6.98 -18.58 -9.64
CA ALA A 124 -6.07 -17.79 -10.47
C ALA A 124 -6.77 -16.55 -11.08
N PRO A 125 -7.34 -15.64 -10.27
CA PRO A 125 -8.18 -14.55 -10.75
C PRO A 125 -7.47 -13.64 -11.74
N ILE A 126 -6.21 -13.29 -11.46
CA ILE A 126 -5.41 -12.42 -12.33
C ILE A 126 -5.05 -13.07 -13.67
N ALA A 127 -4.72 -14.35 -13.66
CA ALA A 127 -4.40 -15.05 -14.90
C ALA A 127 -5.62 -15.07 -15.84
N ARG A 128 -6.82 -15.25 -15.29
CA ARG A 128 -8.08 -15.16 -16.04
C ARG A 128 -8.30 -13.78 -16.63
N VAL A 129 -8.00 -12.72 -15.88
CA VAL A 129 -8.08 -11.33 -16.38
C VAL A 129 -7.10 -11.11 -17.54
N TYR A 130 -5.83 -11.51 -17.37
CA TYR A 130 -4.83 -11.34 -18.43
C TYR A 130 -5.14 -12.18 -19.67
N GLU A 131 -5.70 -13.39 -19.53
CA GLU A 131 -6.11 -14.20 -20.68
C GLU A 131 -7.20 -13.51 -21.51
N ARG A 132 -8.13 -12.80 -20.87
CA ARG A 132 -9.14 -12.01 -21.59
C ARG A 132 -8.52 -10.79 -22.26
N ILE A 133 -7.63 -10.09 -21.55
CA ILE A 133 -6.88 -8.95 -22.12
C ILE A 133 -6.08 -9.38 -23.35
N ARG A 134 -5.41 -10.53 -23.27
CA ARG A 134 -4.66 -11.15 -24.36
C ARG A 134 -5.52 -11.36 -25.61
N ARG A 135 -6.81 -11.65 -25.43
CA ARG A 135 -7.81 -11.82 -26.50
C ARG A 135 -8.42 -10.51 -26.98
N GLY A 136 -8.04 -9.38 -26.39
CA GLY A 136 -8.46 -8.04 -26.80
C GLY A 136 -9.52 -7.38 -25.92
N ASP A 137 -9.92 -8.01 -24.80
CA ASP A 137 -10.81 -7.35 -23.84
C ASP A 137 -10.07 -6.20 -23.12
N THR A 138 -10.74 -5.07 -22.94
CA THR A 138 -10.26 -4.05 -21.99
C THR A 138 -10.40 -4.58 -20.57
N ILE A 139 -9.70 -3.97 -19.60
CA ILE A 139 -9.87 -4.34 -18.18
C ILE A 139 -11.33 -4.29 -17.72
N ALA A 140 -12.11 -3.31 -18.20
CA ALA A 140 -13.52 -3.17 -17.86
C ALA A 140 -14.35 -4.36 -18.37
N ARG A 141 -14.17 -4.75 -19.63
CA ARG A 141 -14.85 -5.91 -20.22
C ARG A 141 -14.41 -7.23 -19.59
N ALA A 142 -13.10 -7.38 -19.34
CA ALA A 142 -12.56 -8.56 -18.69
C ALA A 142 -13.15 -8.73 -17.28
N TYR A 143 -13.20 -7.65 -16.51
CA TYR A 143 -13.81 -7.62 -15.19
C TYR A 143 -15.30 -7.96 -15.25
N GLU A 144 -16.07 -7.30 -16.12
CA GLU A 144 -17.51 -7.54 -16.30
C GLU A 144 -17.83 -9.01 -16.59
N ALA A 145 -17.08 -9.59 -17.51
CA ALA A 145 -17.29 -10.97 -17.92
C ALA A 145 -16.86 -12.00 -16.87
N LEU A 146 -15.98 -11.63 -15.93
CA LEU A 146 -15.44 -12.54 -14.91
C LEU A 146 -16.14 -12.39 -13.55
N ALA A 147 -16.45 -11.16 -13.15
CA ALA A 147 -17.07 -10.81 -11.87
C ALA A 147 -18.61 -10.65 -11.96
N GLY A 148 -19.17 -10.64 -13.18
CA GLY A 148 -20.63 -10.56 -13.39
C GLY A 148 -21.26 -9.20 -13.04
N ARG A 149 -20.47 -8.13 -12.96
CA ARG A 149 -20.94 -6.77 -12.63
C ARG A 149 -20.16 -5.70 -13.38
N SER A 150 -20.78 -4.53 -13.60
CA SER A 150 -20.17 -3.46 -14.40
C SER A 150 -18.86 -2.95 -13.78
N PHE A 151 -17.89 -2.59 -14.61
CA PHE A 151 -16.66 -1.96 -14.11
C PHE A 151 -16.94 -0.58 -13.50
N ALA A 152 -17.98 0.12 -13.97
CA ALA A 152 -18.43 1.36 -13.34
C ALA A 152 -18.85 1.14 -11.88
N SER A 153 -19.69 0.12 -11.61
CA SER A 153 -20.13 -0.20 -10.24
C SER A 153 -18.96 -0.60 -9.32
N PHE A 154 -17.94 -1.27 -9.88
CA PHE A 154 -16.70 -1.56 -9.16
C PHE A 154 -16.01 -0.29 -8.70
N VAL A 155 -15.78 0.65 -9.63
CA VAL A 155 -15.09 1.92 -9.36
C VAL A 155 -15.88 2.78 -8.38
N GLU A 156 -17.19 2.92 -8.58
CA GLU A 156 -18.09 3.67 -7.69
C GLU A 156 -18.09 3.11 -6.26
N GLY A 157 -17.98 1.78 -6.11
CA GLY A 157 -17.93 1.11 -4.81
C GLY A 157 -16.57 1.16 -4.10
N LEU A 158 -15.49 1.60 -4.76
CA LEU A 158 -14.14 1.58 -4.18
C LEU A 158 -14.03 2.35 -2.86
N PRO A 159 -14.54 3.59 -2.70
CA PRO A 159 -14.38 4.32 -1.45
C PRO A 159 -15.00 3.60 -0.24
N GLN A 160 -16.11 2.89 -0.42
CA GLN A 160 -16.71 2.10 0.66
C GLN A 160 -15.88 0.85 0.96
N ARG A 161 -15.47 0.11 -0.07
CA ARG A 161 -14.73 -1.15 0.09
C ARG A 161 -13.32 -0.95 0.64
N LEU A 162 -12.67 0.16 0.28
CA LEU A 162 -11.34 0.51 0.81
C LEU A 162 -11.38 0.84 2.31
N ARG A 163 -12.52 1.35 2.81
CA ARG A 163 -12.75 1.61 4.24
C ARG A 163 -13.20 0.38 5.03
N ALA A 164 -13.46 -0.75 4.38
CA ALA A 164 -14.00 -1.93 5.05
C ALA A 164 -13.03 -2.47 6.12
N GLY A 165 -13.49 -2.49 7.38
CA GLY A 165 -12.68 -2.90 8.54
C GLY A 165 -11.74 -1.82 9.10
N SER A 166 -11.84 -0.59 8.60
CA SER A 166 -11.10 0.59 9.05
C SER A 166 -11.89 1.86 8.68
N ALA A 167 -13.16 1.90 9.05
CA ALA A 167 -14.08 2.97 8.64
C ALA A 167 -13.81 4.31 9.32
N GLU A 168 -13.30 4.25 10.56
CA GLU A 168 -12.95 5.40 11.39
C GLU A 168 -11.43 5.60 11.44
N PRO A 169 -10.95 6.80 11.82
CA PRO A 169 -9.54 7.05 12.07
C PRO A 169 -8.97 6.12 13.14
N GLY A 170 -7.71 5.73 13.02
CA GLY A 170 -7.15 4.74 13.94
C GLY A 170 -5.63 4.60 13.92
N ILE A 171 -5.16 3.70 14.79
CA ILE A 171 -3.77 3.31 14.93
C ILE A 171 -3.69 1.80 14.74
N VAL A 172 -2.89 1.35 13.77
CA VAL A 172 -2.45 -0.05 13.69
C VAL A 172 -0.98 -0.14 14.08
N THR A 173 -0.65 -1.11 14.91
CA THR A 173 0.70 -1.31 15.42
C THR A 173 1.30 -2.61 14.92
N LEU A 174 2.63 -2.63 14.78
CA LEU A 174 3.38 -3.75 14.23
C LEU A 174 4.62 -4.01 15.09
N PRO A 175 4.91 -5.27 15.50
CA PRO A 175 6.09 -5.62 16.28
C PRO A 175 7.36 -5.77 15.42
N VAL A 176 7.48 -4.93 14.39
CA VAL A 176 8.58 -4.92 13.42
C VAL A 176 8.74 -3.50 12.85
N THR A 177 9.89 -3.21 12.26
CA THR A 177 10.15 -1.98 11.49
C THR A 177 10.55 -2.34 10.06
N PRO A 178 10.53 -1.38 9.11
CA PRO A 178 11.08 -1.58 7.77
C PRO A 178 12.55 -2.02 7.73
N ASN A 179 13.29 -1.83 8.82
CA ASN A 179 14.72 -2.12 8.91
C ASN A 179 15.02 -3.33 9.78
N GLY A 180 14.01 -4.10 10.19
CA GLY A 180 14.15 -5.32 11.00
C GLY A 180 13.46 -5.26 12.36
N PRO A 181 13.95 -6.02 13.36
CA PRO A 181 13.29 -6.15 14.67
C PRO A 181 13.07 -4.80 15.36
N GLY A 182 11.91 -4.61 15.96
CA GLY A 182 11.53 -3.37 16.65
C GLY A 182 10.03 -3.28 16.81
N ALA A 183 9.49 -2.07 16.65
CA ALA A 183 8.06 -1.83 16.57
C ALA A 183 7.79 -0.58 15.73
N SER A 184 6.67 -0.55 15.04
CA SER A 184 6.20 0.59 14.27
C SER A 184 4.70 0.78 14.46
N TYR A 185 4.20 1.94 14.07
CA TYR A 185 2.79 2.26 14.05
C TYR A 185 2.42 2.98 12.76
N LEU A 186 1.18 2.79 12.34
CA LEU A 186 0.55 3.50 11.23
C LEU A 186 -0.70 4.19 11.78
N LEU A 187 -0.71 5.50 11.66
CA LEU A 187 -1.88 6.35 11.82
C LEU A 187 -2.59 6.44 10.48
N TYR A 188 -3.91 6.39 10.48
CA TYR A 188 -4.71 6.48 9.26
C TYR A 188 -6.06 7.16 9.52
N GLY A 189 -6.62 7.78 8.48
CA GLY A 189 -7.90 8.48 8.55
C GLY A 189 -7.83 9.83 9.25
N LEU A 190 -6.64 10.32 9.58
CA LEU A 190 -6.46 11.60 10.26
C LEU A 190 -6.66 12.77 9.31
N THR A 191 -6.85 13.96 9.87
CA THR A 191 -6.98 15.21 9.10
C THR A 191 -5.71 15.44 8.25
N PRO A 192 -5.81 15.52 6.91
CA PRO A 192 -4.64 15.75 6.07
C PRO A 192 -3.90 17.03 6.43
N LEU A 193 -2.56 16.98 6.46
CA LEU A 193 -1.68 18.11 6.79
C LEU A 193 -1.82 18.67 8.21
N ALA A 194 -2.60 18.02 9.08
CA ALA A 194 -2.64 18.37 10.50
C ALA A 194 -1.33 17.98 11.19
N THR A 195 -0.97 18.69 12.25
CA THR A 195 0.07 18.24 13.19
C THR A 195 -0.60 17.59 14.39
N VAL A 196 -0.25 16.34 14.67
CA VAL A 196 -0.82 15.56 15.78
C VAL A 196 0.24 15.28 16.84
N SER A 197 -0.20 15.18 18.10
CA SER A 197 0.66 14.80 19.21
C SER A 197 0.63 13.28 19.38
N VAL A 198 1.79 12.63 19.29
CA VAL A 198 1.95 11.19 19.51
C VAL A 198 2.66 10.99 20.84
N ARG A 199 1.96 10.41 21.81
CA ARG A 199 2.52 10.01 23.11
C ARG A 199 2.74 8.50 23.14
N VAL A 200 3.94 8.10 23.51
CA VAL A 200 4.33 6.71 23.76
C VAL A 200 4.59 6.57 25.26
N SER A 201 3.93 5.62 25.92
CA SER A 201 4.12 5.33 27.35
C SER A 201 4.33 3.84 27.61
N GLY A 202 5.14 3.50 28.62
CA GLY A 202 5.56 2.14 28.95
C GLY A 202 6.83 2.18 29.79
N GLU A 203 7.81 1.32 29.47
CA GLU A 203 9.14 1.30 30.12
C GLU A 203 9.92 2.62 30.00
N ALA A 204 9.53 3.45 29.03
CA ALA A 204 9.98 4.82 28.88
C ALA A 204 8.82 5.64 28.28
N GLU A 205 8.85 6.95 28.50
CA GLU A 205 7.87 7.86 27.94
C GLU A 205 8.51 8.77 26.88
N MET A 206 7.75 9.05 25.84
CA MET A 206 8.12 9.99 24.78
C MET A 206 6.87 10.68 24.27
N THR A 207 7.00 11.94 23.90
CA THR A 207 5.97 12.68 23.17
C THR A 207 6.64 13.34 21.97
N ASP A 208 6.01 13.24 20.81
CA ASP A 208 6.47 13.87 19.58
C ASP A 208 5.31 14.55 18.84
N LEU A 209 5.64 15.51 17.97
CA LEU A 209 4.71 16.15 17.06
C LEU A 209 4.97 15.64 15.65
N VAL A 210 3.92 15.14 15.01
CA VAL A 210 4.03 14.49 13.70
C VAL A 210 3.08 15.16 12.71
N GLU A 211 3.59 15.53 11.55
CA GLU A 211 2.79 16.04 10.44
C GLU A 211 2.11 14.88 9.70
N VAL A 212 0.80 14.96 9.56
CA VAL A 212 -0.02 14.00 8.81
C VAL A 212 0.14 14.27 7.32
N SER A 213 0.35 13.21 6.52
CA SER A 213 0.48 13.36 5.07
C SER A 213 -0.76 14.01 4.43
N PRO A 214 -0.67 14.52 3.18
CA PRO A 214 -1.84 14.99 2.43
C PRO A 214 -2.93 13.91 2.21
N TYR A 215 -2.67 12.67 2.58
CA TYR A 215 -3.57 11.53 2.43
C TYR A 215 -4.03 10.96 3.78
N GLY A 216 -3.81 11.69 4.89
CA GLY A 216 -4.38 11.38 6.20
C GLY A 216 -3.68 10.26 6.98
N ALA A 217 -2.45 9.88 6.59
CA ALA A 217 -1.75 8.76 7.19
C ALA A 217 -0.28 9.07 7.51
N VAL A 218 0.25 8.39 8.53
CA VAL A 218 1.64 8.50 8.99
C VAL A 218 2.13 7.12 9.42
N PHE A 219 3.28 6.69 8.92
CA PHE A 219 3.91 5.44 9.32
C PHE A 219 5.31 5.68 9.88
N GLU A 220 5.51 5.36 11.16
CA GLU A 220 6.77 5.62 11.85
C GLU A 220 7.22 4.41 12.68
N PRO A 221 8.54 4.12 12.75
CA PRO A 221 9.08 3.22 13.75
C PRO A 221 9.02 3.88 15.14
N LEU A 222 8.78 3.08 16.19
CA LEU A 222 9.05 3.54 17.55
C LEU A 222 10.54 3.85 17.70
N ALA A 223 10.85 4.98 18.34
CA ALA A 223 12.21 5.47 18.52
C ALA A 223 13.18 4.37 18.95
N GLY A 224 14.34 4.30 18.27
CA GLY A 224 15.31 3.21 18.41
C GLY A 224 15.94 3.10 19.80
N GLY A 225 16.00 4.21 20.55
CA GLY A 225 16.52 4.25 21.92
C GLY A 225 15.56 3.75 23.00
N LEU A 226 14.29 3.47 22.66
CA LEU A 226 13.35 2.89 23.62
C LEU A 226 13.74 1.45 23.95
N PRO A 227 13.76 1.07 25.25
CA PRO A 227 13.97 -0.31 25.67
C PRO A 227 13.00 -1.32 25.05
N ARG A 228 13.29 -2.61 25.23
CA ARG A 228 12.30 -3.66 24.93
C ARG A 228 11.17 -3.54 25.95
N GLY A 229 9.93 -3.71 25.50
CA GLY A 229 8.78 -3.57 26.40
C GLY A 229 7.45 -3.48 25.66
N THR A 230 6.39 -3.36 26.43
CA THR A 230 5.05 -3.07 25.92
C THR A 230 4.80 -1.58 26.02
N TYR A 231 4.40 -0.97 24.91
CA TYR A 231 4.16 0.46 24.81
C TYR A 231 2.73 0.74 24.39
N ARG A 232 2.09 1.68 25.08
CA ARG A 232 0.85 2.30 24.64
C ARG A 232 1.17 3.53 23.80
N ILE A 233 0.58 3.60 22.62
CA ILE A 233 0.65 4.74 21.71
C ILE A 233 -0.69 5.44 21.78
N THR A 234 -0.66 6.73 22.11
CA THR A 234 -1.83 7.60 22.15
C THR A 234 -1.63 8.73 21.17
N VAL A 235 -2.63 9.02 20.34
CA VAL A 235 -2.59 10.14 19.40
C VAL A 235 -3.72 11.09 19.70
N VAL A 236 -3.42 12.38 19.71
CA VAL A 236 -4.40 13.46 19.87
C VAL A 236 -4.45 14.26 18.57
N ASP A 237 -5.61 14.24 17.91
CA ASP A 237 -5.95 15.04 16.72
C ASP A 237 -7.21 15.88 17.02
N GLY A 238 -7.01 17.12 17.44
CA GLY A 238 -8.10 17.97 17.94
C GLY A 238 -8.79 17.34 19.16
N GLU A 239 -10.09 17.05 19.04
CA GLU A 239 -10.88 16.36 20.08
C GLU A 239 -10.75 14.82 20.01
N THR A 240 -10.19 14.29 18.93
CA THR A 240 -10.04 12.84 18.72
C THR A 240 -8.84 12.33 19.51
N VAL A 241 -9.07 11.34 20.37
CA VAL A 241 -8.01 10.62 21.10
C VAL A 241 -8.03 9.16 20.69
N LEU A 242 -6.96 8.72 20.04
CA LEU A 242 -6.77 7.35 19.61
C LEU A 242 -5.78 6.64 20.53
N GLY A 243 -5.93 5.33 20.70
CA GLY A 243 -5.03 4.54 21.53
C GLY A 243 -4.81 3.13 20.98
N SER A 244 -3.57 2.67 20.97
CA SER A 244 -3.20 1.29 20.63
C SER A 244 -1.99 0.84 21.43
N THR A 245 -1.72 -0.47 21.44
CA THR A 245 -0.59 -1.06 22.17
C THR A 245 0.30 -1.83 21.20
N VAL A 246 1.60 -1.84 21.46
CA VAL A 246 2.58 -2.60 20.69
C VAL A 246 3.63 -3.21 21.60
N VAL A 247 4.10 -4.40 21.25
CA VAL A 247 5.27 -5.02 21.89
C VAL A 247 6.50 -4.70 21.05
N LYS A 248 7.48 -4.03 21.66
CA LYS A 248 8.79 -3.76 21.04
C LYS A 248 9.76 -4.88 21.41
N THR A 249 10.17 -5.64 20.41
CA THR A 249 10.96 -6.87 20.57
C THR A 249 12.48 -6.65 20.62
N SER A 250 12.96 -5.46 20.24
CA SER A 250 14.37 -5.06 20.27
C SER A 250 14.54 -3.66 20.88
N GLY A 251 15.61 -3.46 21.68
CA GLY A 251 15.88 -2.20 22.41
C GLY A 251 17.11 -1.45 21.90
N ARG A 252 17.67 -1.90 20.78
CA ARG A 252 18.71 -1.21 20.02
C ARG A 252 18.21 -1.16 18.59
N ALA A 253 18.24 0.01 17.96
CA ALA A 253 18.30 0.06 16.51
C ALA A 253 19.46 -0.84 16.09
N GLY A 254 19.19 -1.88 15.30
CA GLY A 254 20.27 -2.60 14.65
C GLY A 254 20.99 -1.58 13.79
N THR A 255 22.18 -1.16 14.21
CA THR A 255 23.15 -0.57 13.31
C THR A 255 23.50 -1.66 12.31
N TYR A 256 23.02 -1.52 11.08
CA TYR A 256 23.59 -2.16 9.92
C TYR A 256 23.83 -1.08 8.90
#